data_AF-X1KAB9-F1
#
_entry.id   AF-X1KAB9-F1
#
_cell.length_a   1.000
_cell.length_b   1.000
_cell.length_c   1.000
_cell.angle_alpha   90.00
_cell.angle_beta   90.00
_cell.angle_gamma   90.00
#
_symmetry.space_group_name_H-M   'P 1'
#
loop_
_entity.id
_entity.type
_entity.pdbx_description
1 polymer ?
#
loop_
_entity_poly.entity_id
_entity_poly.type
_entity_poly.pdbx_seq_one_letter_code
_entity_poly.pdbx_strand_id
1 'polypeptide(L)'
;MSDGSYAGDVYVPAGGSAQPMTLEALQQHWQYLDVFDPEGMKERLEQNSLSNWLLCIDKALEKSGYSRKDVDYLATLLIKRSAHDHLMGQLGLEPHQTRYFEEFGHHGQNDQILSVELAIEEGRIKDGDLILMISAGIGYAWDALVVRWGPKSNEKER
;
A
#
# COMPACT_ATOMS: atom_id res chain seq x y z
N MET A 1 0.95 7.85 8.08
CA MET A 1 1.41 9.23 7.77
C MET A 1 0.53 9.81 6.67
N SER A 2 0.30 11.12 6.63
CA SER A 2 -0.52 11.75 5.58
C SER A 2 0.04 13.11 5.18
N ASP A 3 -0.12 13.46 3.91
CA ASP A 3 0.17 14.78 3.36
C ASP A 3 -1.00 15.20 2.44
N GLY A 4 -1.82 16.13 2.93
CA GLY A 4 -3.02 16.61 2.24
C GLY A 4 -2.75 17.56 1.07
N SER A 5 -1.50 18.00 0.87
CA SER A 5 -1.15 18.89 -0.24
C SER A 5 -1.39 18.26 -1.62
N TYR A 6 -1.49 16.93 -1.66
CA TYR A 6 -1.72 16.13 -2.85
C TYR A 6 -3.20 15.77 -3.09
N ALA A 7 -4.13 16.27 -2.28
CA ALA A 7 -5.55 15.85 -2.34
C ALA A 7 -6.23 16.19 -3.68
N GLY A 8 -5.74 17.20 -4.38
CA GLY A 8 -6.24 17.62 -5.69
C GLY A 8 -5.61 16.88 -6.88
N ASP A 9 -4.62 16.01 -6.65
CA ASP A 9 -3.91 15.33 -7.74
C ASP A 9 -4.77 14.23 -8.36
N VAL A 10 -5.53 13.52 -7.52
CA VAL A 10 -6.41 12.42 -7.93
C VAL A 10 -7.70 12.49 -7.13
N TYR A 11 -8.82 12.73 -7.78
CA TYR A 11 -10.12 12.82 -7.12
C TYR A 11 -11.27 12.54 -8.08
N VAL A 12 -12.46 12.37 -7.53
CA VAL A 12 -13.72 12.31 -8.28
C VAL A 12 -14.36 13.71 -8.21
N PRO A 13 -14.53 14.43 -9.34
CA PRO A 13 -14.96 15.83 -9.30
C PRO A 13 -16.38 16.07 -8.80
N ALA A 14 -17.30 15.13 -8.99
CA ALA A 14 -18.70 15.27 -8.59
C ALA A 14 -19.26 14.03 -7.89
N GLY A 15 -20.24 14.24 -7.00
CA GLY A 15 -20.88 13.20 -6.19
C GLY A 15 -20.65 13.34 -4.68
N GLY A 16 -19.76 14.24 -4.28
CA GLY A 16 -19.55 14.63 -2.88
C GLY A 16 -20.37 15.85 -2.46
N SER A 17 -20.13 16.37 -1.26
CA SER A 17 -20.79 17.58 -0.76
C SER A 17 -20.24 18.88 -1.37
N ALA A 18 -18.97 18.90 -1.78
CA ALA A 18 -18.35 20.05 -2.45
C ALA A 18 -18.94 20.29 -3.85
N GLN A 19 -19.34 19.22 -4.53
CA GLN A 19 -20.03 19.24 -5.81
C GLN A 19 -21.01 18.06 -5.87
N PRO A 20 -22.28 18.28 -5.49
CA PRO A 20 -23.32 17.24 -5.60
C PRO A 20 -23.50 16.78 -7.05
N MET A 21 -24.00 15.55 -7.22
CA MET A 21 -24.22 15.02 -8.57
C MET A 21 -25.36 15.77 -9.28
N THR A 22 -25.10 16.25 -10.51
CA THR A 22 -26.08 16.90 -11.39
C THR A 22 -26.11 16.24 -12.77
N LEU A 23 -27.13 16.53 -13.59
CA LEU A 23 -27.18 16.05 -14.97
C LEU A 23 -25.99 16.56 -15.80
N GLU A 24 -25.58 17.82 -15.58
CA GLU A 24 -24.41 18.41 -16.23
C GLU A 24 -23.13 17.67 -15.84
N ALA A 25 -22.92 17.39 -14.56
CA ALA A 25 -21.75 16.64 -14.08
C ALA A 25 -21.67 15.24 -14.70
N LEU A 26 -22.81 14.54 -14.84
CA LEU A 26 -22.87 13.24 -15.50
C LEU A 26 -22.53 13.31 -16.99
N GLN A 27 -22.98 14.37 -17.68
CA GLN A 27 -22.65 14.61 -19.09
C GLN A 27 -21.15 14.92 -19.27
N GLN A 28 -20.53 15.57 -18.30
CA GLN A 28 -19.09 15.84 -18.26
C GLN A 28 -18.26 14.67 -17.69
N HIS A 29 -18.89 13.54 -17.36
CA HIS A 29 -18.23 12.36 -16.81
C HIS A 29 -17.50 12.59 -15.46
N TRP A 30 -17.92 13.59 -14.69
CA TRP A 30 -17.30 13.98 -13.41
C TRP A 30 -17.53 12.99 -12.26
N GLN A 31 -18.25 11.90 -12.49
CA GLN A 31 -18.41 10.79 -11.54
C GLN A 31 -17.23 9.82 -11.52
N TYR A 32 -16.28 9.94 -12.45
CA TYR A 32 -15.12 9.06 -12.52
C TYR A 32 -13.91 9.65 -11.79
N LEU A 33 -13.00 8.76 -11.37
CA LEU A 33 -11.70 9.14 -10.86
C LEU A 33 -10.88 9.78 -11.98
N ASP A 34 -10.30 10.94 -11.72
CA ASP A 34 -9.52 11.67 -12.70
C ASP A 34 -8.18 12.13 -12.12
N VAL A 35 -7.22 12.34 -13.02
CA VAL A 35 -5.88 12.88 -12.74
C VAL A 35 -5.70 14.10 -13.65
N PHE A 36 -6.01 15.28 -13.12
CA PHE A 36 -6.03 16.53 -13.92
C PHE A 36 -4.63 17.02 -14.32
N ASP A 37 -3.62 16.68 -13.52
CA ASP A 37 -2.21 17.02 -13.74
C ASP A 37 -1.33 15.76 -13.62
N PRO A 38 -1.34 14.87 -14.63
CA PRO A 38 -0.58 13.61 -14.57
C PRO A 38 0.93 13.82 -14.44
N GLU A 39 1.47 14.86 -15.10
CA GLU A 39 2.89 15.18 -15.06
C GLU A 39 3.31 15.68 -13.69
N GLY A 40 2.62 16.67 -13.13
CA GLY A 40 2.94 17.19 -11.81
C GLY A 40 2.69 16.17 -10.70
N MET A 41 1.63 15.34 -10.80
CA MET A 41 1.42 14.23 -9.86
C MET A 41 2.61 13.26 -9.89
N LYS A 42 3.09 12.90 -11.08
CA LYS A 42 4.23 12.00 -11.24
C LYS A 42 5.48 12.59 -10.59
N GLU A 43 5.81 13.86 -10.84
CA GLU A 43 6.97 14.53 -10.23
C GLU A 43 6.86 14.55 -8.70
N ARG A 44 5.68 14.90 -8.17
CA ARG A 44 5.38 14.94 -6.74
C ARG A 44 5.54 13.56 -6.08
N LEU A 45 5.05 12.51 -6.72
CA LEU A 45 5.17 11.14 -6.22
C LEU A 45 6.59 10.59 -6.34
N GLU A 46 7.32 10.89 -7.41
CA GLU A 46 8.71 10.45 -7.58
C GLU A 46 9.63 11.02 -6.51
N GLN A 47 9.40 12.27 -6.08
CA GLN A 47 10.22 12.91 -5.04
C GLN A 47 10.05 12.27 -3.66
N ASN A 48 8.81 11.90 -3.29
CA ASN A 48 8.46 11.64 -1.90
C ASN A 48 7.90 10.23 -1.63
N SER A 49 7.46 9.49 -2.64
CA SER A 49 6.73 8.24 -2.39
C SER A 49 7.63 7.19 -1.72
N LEU A 50 8.77 6.85 -2.31
CA LEU A 50 9.63 5.79 -1.73
C LEU A 50 10.14 6.13 -0.33
N SER A 51 10.60 7.37 -0.11
CA SER A 51 11.07 7.81 1.20
C SER A 51 9.96 7.75 2.26
N ASN A 52 8.73 8.14 1.89
CA ASN A 52 7.57 8.05 2.77
C ASN A 52 7.17 6.61 3.09
N TRP A 53 7.26 5.69 2.12
CA TRP A 53 7.04 4.26 2.33
C TRP A 53 8.06 3.70 3.31
N LEU A 54 9.36 3.90 3.05
CA LEU A 54 10.43 3.40 3.91
C LEU A 54 10.31 3.96 5.33
N LEU A 55 9.96 5.25 5.48
CA LEU A 55 9.72 5.86 6.79
C LEU A 55 8.56 5.18 7.55
N CYS A 56 7.45 4.87 6.87
CA CYS A 56 6.32 4.20 7.51
C CYS A 56 6.70 2.76 7.90
N ILE A 57 7.37 2.04 7.01
CA ILE A 57 7.85 0.67 7.23
C ILE A 57 8.79 0.63 8.44
N ASP A 58 9.82 1.46 8.46
CA ASP A 58 10.82 1.48 9.52
C ASP A 58 10.19 1.83 10.87
N LYS A 59 9.28 2.80 10.90
CA LYS A 59 8.55 3.15 12.14
C LYS A 59 7.64 2.03 12.63
N ALA A 60 6.99 1.30 11.73
CA ALA A 60 6.12 0.19 12.12
C ALA A 60 6.93 -0.99 12.67
N LEU A 61 8.06 -1.31 12.04
CA LEU A 61 9.01 -2.32 12.49
C LEU A 61 9.62 -1.95 13.85
N GLU A 62 10.13 -0.72 13.99
CA GLU A 62 10.71 -0.20 15.24
C GLU A 62 9.70 -0.30 16.39
N LYS A 63 8.47 0.19 16.20
CA LYS A 63 7.40 0.11 17.21
C LYS A 63 7.03 -1.33 17.60
N SER A 64 7.29 -2.27 16.70
CA SER A 64 7.00 -3.69 16.91
C SER A 64 8.22 -4.46 17.44
N GLY A 65 9.37 -3.81 17.63
CA GLY A 65 10.61 -4.45 18.10
C GLY A 65 11.32 -5.30 17.05
N TYR A 66 11.05 -5.06 15.76
CA TYR A 66 11.61 -5.79 14.63
C TYR A 66 12.44 -4.88 13.72
N SER A 67 13.22 -5.50 12.84
CA SER A 67 13.98 -4.85 11.78
C SER A 67 13.56 -5.40 10.42
N ARG A 68 14.02 -4.77 9.33
CA ARG A 68 13.72 -5.26 7.96
C ARG A 68 14.16 -6.70 7.73
N LYS A 69 15.20 -7.17 8.44
CA LYS A 69 15.73 -8.53 8.32
C LYS A 69 14.82 -9.59 8.93
N ASP A 70 13.91 -9.18 9.81
CA ASP A 70 12.97 -10.08 10.46
C ASP A 70 11.69 -10.25 9.64
N VAL A 71 11.52 -9.52 8.54
CA VAL A 71 10.35 -9.61 7.67
C VAL A 71 10.42 -10.88 6.84
N ASP A 72 9.43 -11.75 7.02
CA ASP A 72 9.30 -13.00 6.27
C ASP A 72 8.48 -12.81 4.99
N TYR A 73 7.49 -11.91 5.02
CA TYR A 73 6.62 -11.63 3.87
C TYR A 73 6.21 -10.16 3.76
N LEU A 74 6.23 -9.61 2.54
CA LEU A 74 5.73 -8.28 2.19
C LEU A 74 4.41 -8.38 1.43
N ALA A 75 3.36 -7.83 2.03
CA ALA A 75 2.08 -7.55 1.38
C ALA A 75 2.00 -6.06 1.00
N THR A 76 2.02 -5.75 -0.29
CA THR A 76 1.96 -4.37 -0.81
C THR A 76 0.75 -4.20 -1.73
N LEU A 77 0.29 -2.96 -1.93
CA LEU A 77 -0.58 -2.66 -3.06
C LEU A 77 0.10 -2.96 -4.39
N LEU A 78 -0.71 -3.26 -5.40
CA LEU A 78 -0.24 -3.45 -6.76
C LEU A 78 0.25 -2.11 -7.32
N ILE A 79 1.57 -1.97 -7.39
CA ILE A 79 2.27 -0.88 -8.06
C ILE A 79 2.99 -1.42 -9.29
N LYS A 80 3.50 -0.52 -10.14
CA LYS A 80 4.31 -0.90 -11.30
C LYS A 80 5.42 -1.86 -10.87
N ARG A 81 5.63 -2.93 -11.65
CA ARG A 81 6.65 -3.96 -11.38
C ARG A 81 8.02 -3.39 -11.04
N SER A 82 8.47 -2.36 -11.76
CA SER A 82 9.74 -1.68 -11.50
C SER A 82 9.82 -1.03 -10.11
N ALA A 83 8.72 -0.44 -9.63
CA ALA A 83 8.66 0.18 -8.30
C ALA A 83 8.57 -0.90 -7.20
N HIS A 84 7.83 -1.99 -7.46
CA HIS A 84 7.78 -3.16 -6.59
C HIS A 84 9.16 -3.78 -6.40
N ASP A 85 9.87 -4.07 -7.50
CA ASP A 85 11.19 -4.71 -7.45
C ASP A 85 12.22 -3.77 -6.79
N HIS A 86 12.10 -2.46 -7.00
CA HIS A 86 12.92 -1.48 -6.31
C HIS A 86 12.67 -1.48 -4.79
N LEU A 87 11.41 -1.51 -4.36
CA LEU A 87 11.05 -1.59 -2.94
C LEU A 87 11.60 -2.87 -2.30
N MET A 88 11.44 -4.03 -2.96
CA MET A 88 12.01 -5.30 -2.50
C MET A 88 13.52 -5.19 -2.27
N GLY A 89 14.25 -4.60 -3.22
CA GLY A 89 15.68 -4.36 -3.10
C GLY A 89 16.06 -3.42 -1.95
N GLN A 90 15.27 -2.36 -1.70
CA GLN A 90 15.49 -1.47 -0.55
C GLN A 90 15.24 -2.15 0.80
N LEU A 91 14.31 -3.11 0.84
CA LEU A 91 14.01 -3.88 2.05
C LEU A 91 14.94 -5.09 2.24
N GLY A 92 15.68 -5.48 1.19
CA GLY A 92 16.55 -6.65 1.21
C GLY A 92 15.78 -7.97 1.18
N LEU A 93 14.60 -7.97 0.54
CA LEU A 93 13.72 -9.13 0.47
C LEU A 93 13.95 -9.94 -0.81
N GLU A 94 13.79 -11.24 -0.70
CA GLU A 94 13.90 -12.20 -1.79
C GLU A 94 12.57 -12.39 -2.54
N PRO A 95 12.57 -12.82 -3.81
CA PRO A 95 11.34 -12.94 -4.62
C PRO A 95 10.22 -13.81 -4.03
N HIS A 96 10.55 -14.78 -3.16
CA HIS A 96 9.56 -15.64 -2.52
C HIS A 96 8.84 -14.95 -1.35
N GLN A 97 9.41 -13.87 -0.81
CA GLN A 97 8.89 -13.11 0.33
C GLN A 97 7.84 -12.08 -0.06
N THR A 98 7.32 -12.14 -1.27
CA THR A 98 6.15 -11.37 -1.70
C THR A 98 5.47 -12.10 -2.83
N ARG A 99 4.19 -11.81 -3.06
CA ARG A 99 3.48 -12.26 -4.24
C ARG A 99 3.09 -11.06 -5.07
N TYR A 100 3.60 -11.00 -6.30
CA TYR A 100 3.15 -10.04 -7.29
C TYR A 100 1.88 -10.59 -7.98
N PHE A 101 0.71 -10.05 -7.64
CA PHE A 101 -0.63 -10.56 -8.04
C PHE A 101 -1.23 -9.76 -9.22
N GLU A 102 -0.43 -9.50 -10.26
CA GLU A 102 -0.86 -8.68 -11.41
C GLU A 102 -2.06 -9.24 -12.18
N GLU A 103 -2.29 -10.55 -12.10
CA GLU A 103 -3.42 -11.22 -12.74
C GLU A 103 -4.79 -10.78 -12.19
N PHE A 104 -4.83 -10.13 -11.03
CA PHE A 104 -6.05 -9.59 -10.42
C PHE A 104 -6.23 -8.09 -10.70
N GLY A 105 -5.16 -7.36 -11.03
CA GLY A 105 -5.19 -5.91 -11.14
C GLY A 105 -5.21 -5.21 -9.77
N HIS A 106 -5.34 -3.87 -9.77
CA HIS A 106 -5.31 -3.06 -8.55
C HIS A 106 -6.70 -3.00 -7.91
N HIS A 107 -6.83 -3.52 -6.69
CA HIS A 107 -8.06 -3.57 -5.89
C HIS A 107 -8.07 -2.53 -4.75
N GLY A 108 -7.22 -1.51 -4.82
CA GLY A 108 -7.17 -0.44 -3.83
C GLY A 108 -6.80 -0.97 -2.44
N GLN A 109 -7.64 -0.68 -1.44
CA GLN A 109 -7.39 -1.05 -0.04
C GLN A 109 -7.40 -2.57 0.25
N ASN A 110 -7.88 -3.39 -0.70
CA ASN A 110 -7.97 -4.84 -0.51
C ASN A 110 -6.70 -5.58 -0.95
N ASP A 111 -5.77 -4.90 -1.63
CA ASP A 111 -4.60 -5.53 -2.23
C ASP A 111 -3.75 -6.32 -1.24
N GLN A 112 -3.50 -5.76 -0.06
CA GLN A 112 -2.65 -6.40 0.95
C GLN A 112 -3.35 -7.64 1.53
N ILE A 113 -4.67 -7.59 1.70
CA ILE A 113 -5.46 -8.74 2.17
C ILE A 113 -5.45 -9.86 1.13
N LEU A 114 -5.67 -9.51 -0.14
CA LEU A 114 -5.58 -10.45 -1.25
C LEU A 114 -4.17 -11.07 -1.36
N SER A 115 -3.13 -10.25 -1.22
CA SER A 115 -1.74 -10.70 -1.22
C SER A 115 -1.46 -11.74 -0.13
N VAL A 116 -1.94 -11.49 1.09
CA VAL A 116 -1.78 -12.40 2.22
C VAL A 116 -2.55 -13.70 1.99
N GLU A 117 -3.81 -13.63 1.55
CA GLU A 117 -4.63 -14.82 1.29
C GLU A 117 -3.97 -15.74 0.27
N LEU A 118 -3.58 -15.19 -0.89
CA LEU A 118 -2.92 -15.96 -1.94
C LEU A 118 -1.58 -16.55 -1.48
N ALA A 119 -0.82 -15.83 -0.66
CA ALA A 119 0.46 -16.31 -0.15
C ALA A 119 0.30 -17.42 0.90
N ILE A 120 -0.80 -17.44 1.65
CA ILE A 120 -1.17 -18.57 2.54
C ILE A 120 -1.54 -19.79 1.69
N GLU A 121 -2.39 -19.62 0.67
CA GLU A 121 -2.79 -20.70 -0.25
C GLU A 121 -1.58 -21.33 -0.96
N GLU A 122 -0.59 -20.51 -1.31
CA GLU A 122 0.66 -20.93 -1.95
C GLU A 122 1.72 -21.47 -0.98
N GLY A 123 1.44 -21.47 0.33
CA GLY A 123 2.37 -21.95 1.36
C GLY A 123 3.61 -21.08 1.56
N ARG A 124 3.57 -19.81 1.14
CA ARG A 124 4.64 -18.81 1.34
C ARG A 124 4.62 -18.24 2.76
N ILE A 125 3.44 -18.10 3.35
CA ILE A 125 3.22 -17.65 4.73
C ILE A 125 2.93 -18.86 5.62
N LYS A 126 3.55 -18.89 6.80
CA LYS A 126 3.44 -19.94 7.82
C LYS A 126 3.20 -19.35 9.20
N ASP A 127 2.78 -20.20 10.14
CA ASP A 127 2.67 -19.81 11.55
C ASP A 127 4.03 -19.35 12.07
N GLY A 128 4.06 -18.16 12.68
CA GLY A 128 5.25 -17.52 13.21
C GLY A 128 5.86 -16.45 12.30
N ASP A 129 5.52 -16.45 11.00
CA ASP A 129 6.08 -15.50 10.03
C ASP A 129 5.68 -14.06 10.38
N LEU A 130 6.61 -13.13 10.16
CA LEU A 130 6.39 -11.70 10.29
C LEU A 130 5.99 -11.09 8.94
N ILE A 131 4.73 -10.70 8.83
CA ILE A 131 4.16 -10.04 7.66
C ILE A 131 4.30 -8.53 7.81
N LEU A 132 4.96 -7.90 6.84
CA LEU A 132 4.93 -6.46 6.63
C LEU A 132 3.87 -6.11 5.60
N MET A 133 2.87 -5.32 5.99
CA MET A 133 1.87 -4.77 5.08
C MET A 133 2.17 -3.29 4.86
N ILE A 134 2.16 -2.82 3.62
CA ILE A 134 2.37 -1.41 3.29
C ILE A 134 1.33 -0.93 2.28
N SER A 135 0.75 0.24 2.56
CA SER A 135 -0.29 0.85 1.76
C SER A 135 0.02 2.31 1.46
N ALA A 136 -0.50 2.78 0.33
CA ALA A 136 -0.59 4.19 -0.02
C ALA A 136 -1.96 4.44 -0.68
N GLY A 137 -2.60 5.55 -0.31
CA GLY A 137 -3.91 5.94 -0.81
C GLY A 137 -3.94 7.40 -1.23
N ILE A 138 -4.84 7.73 -2.16
CA ILE A 138 -5.08 9.11 -2.62
C ILE A 138 -5.47 10.02 -1.44
N GLY A 139 -4.97 11.25 -1.44
CA GLY A 139 -5.09 12.17 -0.32
C GLY A 139 -3.87 13.07 -0.08
N TYR A 140 -2.63 12.58 0.07
CA TYR A 140 -2.15 11.20 0.11
C TYR A 140 -1.87 10.72 1.53
N ALA A 141 -2.01 9.41 1.74
CA ALA A 141 -1.68 8.74 2.99
C ALA A 141 -0.82 7.50 2.73
N TRP A 142 0.08 7.21 3.66
CA TRP A 142 0.93 6.02 3.69
C TRP A 142 0.78 5.35 5.04
N ASP A 143 0.67 4.03 5.04
CA ASP A 143 0.56 3.28 6.29
C ASP A 143 1.24 1.93 6.20
N ALA A 144 1.88 1.51 7.29
CA ALA A 144 2.52 0.22 7.41
C ALA A 144 2.04 -0.50 8.67
N LEU A 145 1.80 -1.80 8.52
CA LEU A 145 1.42 -2.69 9.61
C LEU A 145 2.41 -3.87 9.65
N VAL A 146 2.76 -4.28 10.86
CA VAL A 146 3.58 -5.47 11.09
C VAL A 146 2.71 -6.47 11.85
N VAL A 147 2.53 -7.66 11.28
CA VAL A 147 1.66 -8.71 11.82
C VAL A 147 2.48 -9.97 11.98
N ARG A 148 2.54 -10.52 13.18
CA ARG A 148 3.00 -11.90 13.37
C ARG A 148 1.86 -12.85 13.07
N TRP A 149 2.02 -13.70 12.05
CA TRP A 149 0.99 -14.61 11.60
C TRP A 149 0.90 -15.87 12.46
N GLY A 150 -0.30 -16.44 12.53
CA GLY A 150 -0.59 -17.68 13.23
C GLY A 150 -1.28 -17.50 14.60
N PRO A 151 -1.44 -18.60 15.36
CA PRO A 151 -2.09 -18.57 16.67
C PRO A 151 -1.42 -17.58 17.62
N LYS A 152 -2.22 -16.87 18.41
CA LYS A 152 -1.68 -16.02 19.48
C LYS A 152 -0.85 -16.88 20.43
N SER A 153 0.46 -16.64 20.48
CA SER A 153 1.32 -17.34 21.44
C SER A 153 0.88 -16.99 22.86
N ASN A 154 0.66 -18.01 23.70
CA ASN A 154 0.35 -17.86 25.13
C ASN A 154 1.59 -17.49 25.97
N GLU A 155 2.68 -17.06 25.34
CA GLU A 155 3.88 -16.67 26.06
C GLU A 155 3.68 -15.28 26.66
N LYS A 156 3.63 -15.26 27.99
CA LYS A 156 3.46 -14.08 28.84
C LYS A 156 4.33 -12.91 28.38
N GLU A 157 3.69 -11.74 28.35
CA GLU A 157 4.27 -10.40 28.25
C GLU A 157 5.66 -10.33 28.92
N ARG A 158 6.67 -9.93 28.14
CA ARG A 158 7.94 -9.43 28.64
C ARG A 158 7.91 -7.91 28.66
#